data_AF-A0A7K1VTQ4-F1
#
_entry.id   AF-A0A7K1VTQ4-F1
#
_cell.length_a   1.000
_cell.length_b   1.000
_cell.length_c   1.000
_cell.angle_alpha   90.00
_cell.angle_beta   90.00
_cell.angle_gamma   90.00
#
_symmetry.space_group_name_H-M   'P 1'
#
loop_
_entity.id
_entity.type
_entity.pdbx_description
1 polymer ?
#
loop_
_entity_poly.entity_id
_entity_poly.type
_entity_poly.pdbx_seq_one_letter_code
_entity_poly.pdbx_strand_id
1 'polypeptide(L)'
;MTDYDDLADRAERGQLAPAPGTALRGAAAADAARDALLAATGADSLENAVTIARGRPRLDAEEAAGPMWKVRATKPLDQKISQLAKRRGVSKSQILREAAAAYVEAS
;
A
#
# COMPACT_ATOMS: atom_id res chain seq x y z
N MET A 1 -3.92 38.08 -7.25
CA MET A 1 -3.46 36.71 -7.56
C MET A 1 -2.53 36.36 -6.41
N THR A 2 -2.97 35.49 -5.50
CA THR A 2 -2.15 35.08 -4.34
C THR A 2 -0.92 34.37 -4.86
N ASP A 3 0.26 34.83 -4.45
CA ASP A 3 1.54 34.31 -4.88
C ASP A 3 1.81 32.98 -4.16
N TYR A 4 1.34 31.89 -4.79
CA TYR A 4 1.54 30.53 -4.28
C TYR A 4 3.02 30.10 -4.37
N ASP A 5 3.80 30.75 -5.23
CA ASP A 5 5.22 30.46 -5.39
C ASP A 5 6.02 31.02 -4.20
N ASP A 6 5.75 32.26 -3.76
CA ASP A 6 6.33 32.80 -2.51
C ASP A 6 5.97 31.94 -1.29
N LEU A 7 4.72 31.46 -1.22
CA LEU A 7 4.28 30.57 -0.14
C LEU A 7 5.06 29.25 -0.14
N ALA A 8 5.27 28.65 -1.32
CA ALA A 8 6.06 27.43 -1.48
C ALA A 8 7.52 27.66 -1.06
N ASP A 9 8.16 28.74 -1.52
CA ASP A 9 9.53 29.09 -1.17
C ASP A 9 9.73 29.32 0.33
N ARG A 10 8.72 29.88 1.01
CA ARG A 10 8.73 30.05 2.48
C ARG A 10 8.55 28.73 3.21
N ALA A 11 7.74 27.82 2.67
CA ALA A 11 7.56 26.47 3.22
C ALA A 11 8.87 25.67 3.14
N GLU A 12 9.53 25.66 1.98
CA GLU A 12 10.81 24.96 1.75
C GLU A 12 11.94 25.48 2.64
N ARG A 13 11.95 26.79 2.92
CA ARG A 13 12.91 27.41 3.85
C ARG A 13 12.56 27.21 5.34
N GLY A 14 11.49 26.48 5.65
CA GLY A 14 11.05 26.25 7.03
C GLY A 14 10.57 27.52 7.75
N GLN A 15 10.16 28.55 7.00
CA GLN A 15 9.77 29.86 7.55
C GLN A 15 8.27 29.92 7.91
N LEU A 16 7.53 28.83 7.70
CA LEU A 16 6.14 28.71 8.13
C LEU A 16 6.08 28.20 9.57
N ALA A 17 5.50 29.01 10.45
CA ALA A 17 5.17 28.61 11.80
C ALA A 17 3.68 28.29 11.90
N PRO A 18 3.29 27.24 12.66
CA PRO A 18 1.89 27.03 12.99
C PRO A 18 1.36 28.23 13.79
N ALA A 19 0.09 28.56 13.59
CA ALA A 19 -0.55 29.61 14.36
C ALA A 19 -0.46 29.32 15.88
N PRO A 20 -0.23 30.35 16.73
CA PRO A 20 -0.17 30.15 18.16
C PRO A 20 -1.43 29.48 18.71
N GLY A 21 -1.25 28.45 19.55
CA GLY A 21 -2.35 27.72 20.20
C GLY A 21 -3.05 26.68 19.33
N THR A 22 -2.67 26.49 18.05
CA THR A 22 -3.31 25.50 17.17
C THR A 22 -2.55 24.19 17.03
N ALA A 23 -1.29 24.15 17.47
CA ALA A 23 -0.45 22.96 17.37
C ALA A 23 -0.85 21.91 18.42
N LEU A 24 -1.46 20.81 17.96
CA LEU A 24 -1.74 19.65 18.79
C LEU A 24 -0.49 18.74 18.87
N ARG A 25 -0.34 18.03 20.00
CA ARG A 25 0.78 17.10 20.23
C ARG A 25 0.28 15.80 20.88
N GLY A 26 1.05 14.72 20.73
CA GLY A 26 0.77 13.43 21.35
C GLY A 26 -0.56 12.81 20.89
N ALA A 27 -1.31 12.21 21.81
CA ALA A 27 -2.57 11.52 21.52
C ALA A 27 -3.59 12.42 20.82
N ALA A 28 -3.73 13.67 21.28
CA ALA A 28 -4.66 14.63 20.68
C ALA A 28 -4.34 14.95 19.21
N ALA A 29 -3.04 14.96 18.84
CA ALA A 29 -2.65 15.11 17.44
C ALA A 29 -2.97 13.86 16.62
N ALA A 30 -2.77 12.67 17.19
CA ALA A 30 -3.06 11.41 16.52
C ALA A 30 -4.56 11.27 16.22
N ASP A 31 -5.42 11.64 17.17
CA ASP A 31 -6.87 11.56 17.01
C ASP A 31 -7.36 12.57 15.97
N ALA A 32 -6.91 13.83 16.05
CA ALA A 32 -7.23 14.85 15.05
C ALA A 32 -6.75 14.47 13.64
N ALA A 33 -5.58 13.84 13.52
CA ALA A 33 -5.07 13.36 12.24
C ALA A 33 -5.89 12.19 11.68
N ARG A 34 -6.35 11.26 12.53
CA ARG A 34 -7.25 10.17 12.11
C ARG A 34 -8.57 10.73 11.60
N ASP A 35 -9.20 11.63 12.35
CA ASP A 35 -10.48 12.22 11.98
C ASP A 35 -10.36 13.00 10.67
N ALA A 36 -9.30 13.80 10.50
CA ALA A 36 -9.04 14.53 9.27
C ALA A 36 -8.85 13.59 8.07
N LEU A 37 -8.14 12.47 8.26
CA LEU A 37 -7.91 11.50 7.19
C LEU A 37 -9.20 10.77 6.79
N LEU A 38 -10.02 10.34 7.76
CA LEU A 38 -11.31 9.71 7.51
C LEU A 38 -12.26 10.68 6.78
N ALA A 39 -12.35 11.93 7.26
CA ALA A 39 -13.20 12.96 6.66
C ALA A 39 -12.77 13.31 5.22
N ALA A 40 -11.47 13.45 4.96
CA ALA A 40 -10.96 13.79 3.64
C ALA A 40 -11.12 12.67 2.61
N THR A 41 -11.11 11.41 3.06
CA THR A 41 -11.20 10.22 2.19
C THR A 41 -12.60 9.62 2.11
N GLY A 42 -13.50 9.97 3.02
CA GLY A 42 -14.82 9.36 3.16
C GLY A 42 -14.78 7.90 3.64
N ALA A 43 -13.65 7.45 4.19
CA ALA A 43 -13.47 6.09 4.65
C ALA A 43 -14.09 5.84 6.03
N ASP A 44 -14.48 4.60 6.27
CA ASP A 44 -15.03 4.07 7.52
C ASP A 44 -13.96 3.52 8.47
N SER A 45 -12.72 3.39 7.99
CA SER A 45 -11.61 2.79 8.71
C SER A 45 -10.28 3.41 8.29
N LEU A 46 -9.31 3.39 9.21
CA LEU A 46 -7.99 4.00 8.98
C LEU A 46 -7.20 3.31 7.86
N GLU A 47 -7.21 1.97 7.80
CA GLU A 47 -6.58 1.24 6.69
C GLU A 47 -7.15 1.66 5.31
N ASN A 48 -8.47 1.79 5.22
CA ASN A 48 -9.13 2.19 3.98
C ASN A 48 -8.80 3.65 3.62
N ALA A 49 -8.79 4.53 4.63
CA ALA A 49 -8.39 5.94 4.46
C ALA A 49 -6.95 6.06 3.93
N VAL A 50 -6.01 5.31 4.51
CA VAL A 50 -4.60 5.28 4.05
C VAL A 50 -4.50 4.77 2.61
N THR A 51 -5.27 3.75 2.25
CA THR A 51 -5.31 3.20 0.89
C THR A 51 -5.84 4.23 -0.12
N ILE A 52 -6.89 4.98 0.24
CA ILE A 52 -7.45 6.03 -0.61
C ILE A 52 -6.49 7.22 -0.72
N ALA A 53 -5.91 7.68 0.40
CA ALA A 53 -5.01 8.83 0.46
C ALA A 53 -3.69 8.59 -0.29
N ARG A 54 -3.18 7.36 -0.30
CA ARG A 54 -2.01 6.96 -1.11
C ARG A 54 -2.33 6.81 -2.60
N GLY A 55 -3.58 7.06 -2.99
CA GLY A 55 -4.14 6.78 -4.30
C GLY A 55 -4.68 5.35 -4.34
N ARG A 56 -5.99 5.19 -4.54
CA ARG A 56 -6.55 3.89 -4.94
C ARG A 56 -5.75 3.41 -6.16
N PRO A 57 -5.24 2.17 -6.16
CA PRO A 57 -4.83 1.54 -7.41
C PRO A 57 -5.99 1.69 -8.40
N ARG A 58 -5.72 2.38 -9.51
CA ARG A 58 -6.67 2.47 -10.61
C ARG A 58 -7.06 1.04 -10.99
N LEU A 59 -8.35 0.73 -11.06
CA LEU A 59 -8.82 -0.58 -11.55
C LEU A 59 -8.38 -0.82 -13.00
N ASP A 60 -8.05 0.27 -13.69
CA ASP A 60 -7.57 0.46 -15.04
C ASP A 60 -6.05 0.73 -15.13
N ALA A 61 -5.33 0.81 -14.01
CA ALA A 61 -3.87 0.68 -14.06
C ALA A 61 -3.57 -0.79 -14.33
N GLU A 62 -3.04 -1.09 -15.51
CA GLU A 62 -2.27 -2.31 -15.71
C GLU A 62 -1.18 -2.31 -14.63
N GLU A 63 -1.42 -3.05 -13.55
CA GLU A 63 -0.37 -3.43 -12.64
C GLU A 63 0.72 -4.04 -13.51
N ALA A 64 1.89 -3.39 -13.59
CA ALA A 64 2.94 -3.81 -14.50
C ALA A 64 3.21 -5.28 -14.23
N ALA A 65 2.81 -6.15 -15.17
CA ALA A 65 2.85 -7.58 -14.95
C ALA A 65 4.27 -7.95 -14.54
N GLY A 66 4.40 -8.57 -13.36
CA GLY A 66 5.70 -9.00 -12.85
C GLY A 66 6.41 -9.90 -13.88
N PRO A 67 7.75 -10.02 -13.80
CA PRO A 67 8.51 -10.81 -14.76
C PRO A 67 7.99 -12.25 -14.84
N MET A 68 7.73 -12.74 -16.05
CA MET A 68 7.21 -14.08 -16.28
C MET A 68 8.34 -15.12 -16.27
N TRP A 69 8.21 -16.15 -15.43
CA TRP A 69 9.13 -17.28 -15.39
C TRP A 69 8.61 -18.46 -16.21
N LYS A 70 9.39 -18.91 -17.20
CA LYS A 70 9.12 -20.13 -17.96
C LYS A 70 9.93 -21.29 -17.37
N VAL A 71 9.30 -22.11 -16.55
CA VAL A 71 9.94 -23.27 -15.89
C VAL A 71 9.20 -24.55 -16.24
N ARG A 72 9.94 -25.63 -16.50
CA ARG A 72 9.36 -26.97 -16.67
C ARG A 72 9.30 -27.69 -15.32
N ALA A 73 8.10 -28.11 -14.93
CA ALA A 73 7.91 -28.97 -13.77
C ALA A 73 7.84 -30.45 -14.20
N THR A 74 8.21 -31.35 -13.28
CA THR A 74 7.91 -32.78 -13.45
C THR A 74 6.42 -33.02 -13.28
N LYS A 75 5.85 -34.02 -13.98
CA LYS A 75 4.43 -34.38 -13.85
C LYS A 75 3.99 -34.63 -12.39
N PRO A 76 4.76 -35.36 -11.55
CA PRO A 76 4.36 -35.59 -10.17
C PRO A 76 4.34 -34.30 -9.33
N LEU A 77 5.25 -33.36 -9.59
CA LEU A 77 5.28 -32.08 -8.89
C LEU A 77 4.08 -31.22 -9.25
N ASP A 78 3.75 -31.10 -10.54
CA ASP A 78 2.57 -30.35 -10.98
C ASP A 78 1.27 -30.92 -10.37
N GLN A 79 1.13 -32.24 -10.29
CA GLN A 79 -0.03 -32.87 -9.64
C GLN A 79 -0.13 -32.53 -8.15
N LYS A 80 0.98 -32.60 -7.41
CA LYS A 80 1.03 -32.24 -5.99
C LYS A 80 0.66 -30.77 -5.76
N ILE A 81 1.18 -29.87 -6.57
CA ILE A 81 0.85 -28.43 -6.50
C ILE A 81 -0.61 -28.20 -6.84
N SER A 82 -1.14 -28.86 -7.89
CA SER A 82 -2.55 -28.78 -8.28
C SER A 82 -3.49 -29.17 -7.15
N GLN A 83 -3.19 -30.30 -6.48
CA GLN A 83 -3.98 -30.77 -5.36
C GLN A 83 -3.90 -29.83 -4.16
N LEU A 84 -2.71 -29.30 -3.86
CA LEU A 84 -2.52 -28.34 -2.77
C LEU A 84 -3.31 -27.05 -3.02
N ALA A 85 -3.22 -26.51 -4.22
CA ALA A 85 -3.96 -25.33 -4.66
C ALA A 85 -5.48 -25.54 -4.50
N LYS A 86 -6.00 -26.69 -4.96
CA LYS A 86 -7.41 -27.05 -4.82
C LYS A 86 -7.85 -27.17 -3.36
N ARG A 87 -7.04 -27.80 -2.50
CA ARG A 87 -7.35 -27.92 -1.06
C ARG A 87 -7.39 -26.58 -0.34
N ARG A 88 -6.55 -25.62 -0.76
CA ARG A 88 -6.46 -24.28 -0.17
C ARG A 88 -7.41 -23.26 -0.80
N GLY A 89 -8.06 -23.59 -1.92
CA GLY A 89 -8.92 -22.65 -2.65
C GLY A 89 -8.14 -21.50 -3.32
N VAL A 90 -6.85 -21.70 -3.63
CA VAL A 90 -5.97 -20.69 -4.23
C VAL A 90 -5.42 -21.14 -5.58
N SER A 91 -4.79 -20.23 -6.33
CA SER A 91 -4.17 -20.56 -7.63
C SER A 91 -2.83 -21.28 -7.50
N LYS A 92 -2.43 -22.05 -8.52
CA LYS A 92 -1.09 -22.66 -8.57
C LYS A 92 0.02 -21.61 -8.49
N SER A 93 -0.15 -20.49 -9.20
CA SER A 93 0.82 -19.39 -9.21
C SER A 93 1.01 -18.77 -7.83
N GLN A 94 -0.05 -18.72 -7.00
CA GLN A 94 0.08 -18.28 -5.62
C GLN A 94 0.95 -19.23 -4.79
N ILE A 95 0.67 -20.54 -4.85
CA ILE A 95 1.49 -21.56 -4.16
C ILE A 95 2.97 -21.47 -4.57
N LEU A 96 3.23 -21.27 -5.86
CA LEU A 96 4.60 -21.13 -6.38
C LEU A 96 5.29 -19.86 -5.87
N ARG A 97 4.59 -18.74 -5.79
CA ARG A 97 5.14 -17.48 -5.22
C ARG A 97 5.45 -17.62 -3.74
N GLU A 98 4.54 -18.20 -2.95
CA GLU A 98 4.75 -18.46 -1.52
C GLU A 98 5.97 -19.38 -1.30
N ALA A 99 6.07 -20.47 -2.08
CA ALA A 99 7.19 -21.41 -1.98
C ALA A 99 8.52 -20.77 -2.36
N ALA A 100 8.56 -19.96 -3.43
CA ALA A 100 9.76 -19.27 -3.86
C ALA A 100 10.22 -18.23 -2.81
N ALA A 101 9.30 -17.45 -2.25
CA ALA A 101 9.60 -16.48 -1.19
C ALA A 101 10.19 -17.19 0.04
N ALA A 102 9.52 -18.25 0.52
CA ALA A 102 9.98 -19.00 1.69
C ALA A 102 11.36 -19.65 1.48
N TYR A 103 11.65 -20.13 0.26
CA TYR A 103 12.96 -20.68 -0.06
C TYR A 103 14.07 -19.62 -0.03
N VAL A 104 13.79 -18.42 -0.55
CA VAL A 104 14.75 -17.29 -0.53
C VAL A 104 14.99 -16.80 0.88
N GLU A 105 13.96 -16.70 1.72
CA GLU A 105 14.09 -16.29 3.12
C GLU A 105 14.86 -17.29 3.99
N ALA A 106 14.81 -18.58 3.62
CA ALA A 106 15.51 -19.65 4.33
C ALA A 106 16.92 -19.96 3.80
N SER A 107 17.34 -19.33 2.70
CA SER A 107 18.66 -19.50 2.07
C SER A 107 19.66 -18.46 2.59
#